data_AF-A0A1S3DG18-F1
#
_entry.id   AF-A0A1S3DG18-F1
#
_cell.length_a   1.000
_cell.length_b   1.000
_cell.length_c   1.000
_cell.angle_alpha   90.00
_cell.angle_beta   90.00
_cell.angle_gamma   90.00
#
_symmetry.space_group_name_H-M   'P 1'
#
loop_
_entity.id
_entity.type
_entity.pdbx_description
1 polymer ?
#
loop_
_entity_poly.entity_id
_entity_poly.type
_entity_poly.pdbx_seq_one_letter_code
_entity_poly.pdbx_strand_id
1 'polypeptide(L)'
;MIEGEPPLIWNENPLRALYLIATNKKPEIKEKEKLSQIFQDFLDQCLEEEVETRASASLLLKHPFLKIARPLASLTPLIMAAKEAAKGH
;
A
#
# COMPACT_ATOMS: atom_id res chain seq x y z
N MET A 1 3.88 1.93 -4.32
CA MET A 1 3.16 3.21 -4.09
C MET A 1 3.86 4.07 -3.07
N ILE A 2 3.97 3.65 -1.80
CA ILE A 2 4.68 4.42 -0.76
C ILE A 2 6.18 4.11 -0.80
N GLU A 3 6.55 2.85 -0.59
CA GLU A 3 7.95 2.44 -0.49
C GLU A 3 8.51 1.90 -1.82
N GLY A 4 7.73 1.95 -2.90
CA GLY A 4 8.08 1.32 -4.19
C GLY A 4 7.93 -0.20 -4.21
N GLU A 5 8.04 -0.87 -3.06
CA GLU A 5 8.09 -2.33 -2.91
C GLU A 5 7.20 -2.84 -1.76
N PRO A 6 6.80 -4.12 -1.77
CA PRO A 6 6.07 -4.73 -0.66
C PRO A 6 7.01 -5.15 0.49
N PRO A 7 6.55 -5.12 1.75
CA PRO A 7 7.41 -5.13 2.95
C PRO A 7 8.25 -6.38 3.22
N LEU A 8 8.23 -7.40 2.36
CA LEU A 8 8.88 -8.71 2.62
C LEU A 8 9.63 -9.31 1.40
N ILE A 9 9.63 -8.66 0.23
CA ILE A 9 9.96 -9.35 -1.04
C ILE A 9 11.36 -9.06 -1.59
N TRP A 10 12.08 -8.05 -1.10
CA TRP A 10 13.30 -7.64 -1.83
C TRP A 10 14.52 -8.54 -1.66
N ASN A 11 14.61 -9.35 -0.61
CA ASN A 11 15.82 -10.13 -0.28
C ASN A 11 15.58 -11.53 0.30
N GLU A 12 14.34 -12.02 0.37
CA GLU A 12 14.02 -13.30 1.03
C GLU A 12 13.46 -14.37 0.08
N ASN A 13 13.80 -15.63 0.34
CA ASN A 13 13.23 -16.80 -0.35
C ASN A 13 11.69 -16.78 -0.22
N PRO A 14 10.91 -17.07 -1.28
CA PRO A 14 9.45 -17.07 -1.23
C PRO A 14 8.84 -17.88 -0.08
N LEU A 15 9.47 -18.98 0.34
CA LEU A 15 9.02 -19.78 1.48
C LEU A 15 9.16 -19.04 2.81
N ARG A 16 10.21 -18.21 2.94
CA ARG A 16 10.43 -17.39 4.13
C ARG A 16 9.44 -16.24 4.20
N ALA A 17 9.10 -15.63 3.05
CA ALA A 17 8.02 -14.65 2.99
C ALA A 17 6.66 -15.24 3.40
N LEU A 18 6.33 -16.46 2.94
CA LEU A 18 5.11 -17.17 3.37
C LEU A 18 5.11 -17.45 4.87
N TYR A 19 6.24 -17.91 5.41
CA TYR A 19 6.40 -18.11 6.86
C TYR A 19 6.18 -16.80 7.62
N LEU A 20 6.84 -15.71 7.21
CA LEU A 20 6.69 -14.41 7.86
C LEU A 20 5.27 -13.86 7.78
N ILE A 21 4.53 -14.08 6.69
CA ILE A 21 3.11 -13.70 6.59
C ILE A 21 2.26 -14.52 7.58
N ALA A 22 2.55 -15.81 7.74
CA ALA A 22 1.82 -16.67 8.67
C ALA A 22 2.17 -16.40 10.14
N THR A 23 3.39 -15.95 10.44
CA THR A 23 3.87 -15.76 11.82
C THR A 23 3.84 -14.32 12.31
N ASN A 24 4.07 -13.34 11.42
CA ASN A 24 4.06 -11.93 11.79
C ASN A 24 2.67 -11.38 11.55
N LYS A 25 2.04 -10.89 12.62
CA LYS A 25 0.84 -10.06 12.52
C LYS A 25 1.19 -8.77 11.78
N LYS A 26 0.27 -8.31 10.92
CA LYS A 26 0.23 -7.05 10.14
C LYS A 26 1.59 -6.40 9.82
N PRO A 27 2.00 -6.31 8.54
CA PRO A 27 3.28 -5.71 8.19
C PRO A 27 3.39 -4.26 8.68
N GLU A 28 4.52 -3.93 9.31
CA GLU A 28 4.81 -2.55 9.69
C GLU A 28 5.14 -1.73 8.45
N ILE A 29 4.53 -0.54 8.36
CA ILE A 29 4.81 0.43 7.30
C ILE A 29 5.98 1.28 7.79
N LYS A 30 7.05 1.38 6.99
CA LYS A 30 8.20 2.22 7.35
C LYS A 30 7.76 3.67 7.36
N GLU A 31 8.24 4.41 8.36
CA GLU A 31 7.98 5.85 8.50
C GLU A 31 6.47 6.18 8.49
N LYS A 32 5.65 5.32 9.13
CA LYS A 32 4.18 5.46 9.20
C LYS A 32 3.76 6.87 9.65
N GLU A 33 4.54 7.49 10.53
CA GLU A 33 4.38 8.85 11.03
C GLU A 33 4.46 9.96 9.97
N LYS A 34 5.10 9.70 8.81
CA LYS A 34 5.13 10.64 7.67
C LYS A 34 3.83 10.61 6.85
N LEU A 35 3.01 9.57 7.02
CA LEU A 35 1.74 9.45 6.33
C LEU A 35 0.66 10.24 7.06
N SER A 36 -0.32 10.79 6.32
CA SER A 36 -1.46 11.45 6.95
C SER A 36 -2.27 10.45 7.79
N GLN A 37 -2.86 10.92 8.89
CA GLN A 37 -3.66 10.07 9.78
C GLN A 37 -4.79 9.33 9.03
N ILE A 38 -5.42 10.01 8.06
CA ILE A 38 -6.48 9.45 7.20
C ILE A 38 -5.93 8.31 6.33
N PHE A 39 -4.70 8.42 5.85
CA PHE A 39 -4.10 7.36 5.04
C PHE A 39 -3.65 6.19 5.91
N GLN A 40 -3.10 6.46 7.10
CA GLN A 40 -2.77 5.43 8.08
C GLN A 40 -4.01 4.58 8.44
N ASP A 41 -5.13 5.23 8.74
CA ASP A 41 -6.41 4.56 9.04
C ASP A 41 -6.92 3.70 7.87
N PHE A 42 -6.82 4.22 6.65
CA PHE A 42 -7.18 3.46 5.44
C PHE A 42 -6.35 2.18 5.29
N LEU A 43 -5.03 2.28 5.47
CA LEU A 43 -4.12 1.12 5.43
C LEU A 43 -4.42 0.16 6.58
N ASP A 44 -4.75 0.69 7.76
CA ASP A 44 -5.06 -0.13 8.92
C ASP A 44 -6.31 -1.00 8.70
N GLN A 45 -7.35 -0.44 8.07
CA GLN A 45 -8.57 -1.17 7.70
C GLN A 45 -8.36 -2.18 6.56
N CYS A 46 -7.41 -1.92 5.65
CA CYS A 46 -7.07 -2.86 4.57
C CYS A 46 -6.26 -4.06 5.07
N LEU A 47 -5.38 -3.83 6.05
CA LEU A 47 -4.43 -4.80 6.58
C LEU A 47 -4.89 -5.41 7.92
N GLU A 48 -6.18 -5.35 8.23
CA GLU A 48 -6.77 -5.98 9.41
C GLU A 48 -6.55 -7.50 9.34
N GLU A 49 -6.05 -8.09 10.43
CA GLU A 49 -5.68 -9.50 10.48
C GLU A 49 -6.95 -10.36 10.37
N GLU A 50 -7.98 -10.01 11.14
CA GLU A 50 -9.22 -10.78 11.16
C GLU A 50 -10.14 -10.45 10.00
N VAL A 51 -10.46 -11.50 9.24
CA VAL A 51 -11.26 -11.40 8.02
C VAL A 51 -12.65 -10.83 8.30
N GLU A 52 -13.24 -11.18 9.44
CA GLU A 52 -14.58 -10.72 9.84
C GLU A 52 -14.63 -9.22 10.17
N THR A 53 -13.52 -8.64 10.64
CA THR A 53 -13.44 -7.19 10.96
C THR A 53 -12.81 -6.38 9.82
N ARG A 54 -12.15 -7.03 8.87
CA ARG A 54 -11.54 -6.37 7.71
C ARG A 54 -12.60 -5.67 6.85
N ALA A 55 -12.33 -4.41 6.50
CA ALA A 55 -13.25 -3.63 5.71
C ALA A 55 -13.41 -4.19 4.29
N SER A 56 -14.67 -4.36 3.85
CA SER A 56 -14.96 -4.76 2.47
C SER A 56 -14.68 -3.63 1.47
N ALA A 57 -14.53 -3.96 0.19
CA ALA A 57 -14.35 -2.98 -0.87
C ALA A 57 -15.45 -1.90 -0.88
N SER A 58 -16.71 -2.29 -0.66
CA SER A 58 -17.84 -1.36 -0.58
C SER A 58 -17.76 -0.36 0.58
N LEU A 59 -17.13 -0.76 1.69
CA LEU A 59 -16.87 0.13 2.83
C LEU A 59 -15.67 1.03 2.55
N LEU A 60 -14.57 0.46 2.05
CA LEU A 60 -13.35 1.20 1.73
C LEU A 60 -13.58 2.28 0.67
N LEU A 61 -14.44 2.05 -0.32
CA LEU A 61 -14.84 3.06 -1.31
C LEU A 61 -15.49 4.31 -0.68
N LYS A 62 -16.08 4.18 0.51
CA LYS A 62 -16.68 5.31 1.25
C LYS A 62 -15.71 5.97 2.22
N HIS A 63 -14.50 5.43 2.37
CA HIS A 63 -13.49 5.90 3.30
C HIS A 63 -13.04 7.34 2.97
N PRO A 64 -12.78 8.23 3.95
CA PRO A 64 -12.33 9.60 3.70
C PRO A 64 -11.08 9.71 2.83
N PHE A 65 -10.17 8.74 2.91
CA PHE A 65 -8.96 8.69 2.08
C PHE A 65 -9.26 8.70 0.58
N LEU A 66 -10.27 7.96 0.12
CA LEU A 66 -10.61 7.93 -1.30
C LEU A 66 -11.40 9.16 -1.75
N LYS A 67 -12.00 9.91 -0.82
CA LYS A 67 -12.67 11.19 -1.11
C LYS A 67 -11.70 12.32 -1.45
N ILE A 68 -10.43 12.22 -1.06
CA ILE A 68 -9.39 13.20 -1.39
C ILE A 68 -8.62 12.85 -2.67
N ALA A 69 -9.02 11.78 -3.37
CA ALA A 69 -8.40 11.35 -4.61
C ALA A 69 -8.36 12.49 -5.64
N ARG A 70 -7.21 12.62 -6.31
CA ARG A 70 -7.03 13.57 -7.40
C ARG A 70 -7.63 13.02 -8.70
N PRO A 71 -8.02 13.87 -9.66
CA PRO A 71 -8.44 13.43 -10.98
C PRO A 71 -7.37 12.58 -11.66
N LEU A 72 -7.76 11.59 -12.47
CA LEU A 72 -6.81 10.69 -13.16
C LEU A 72 -5.76 11.42 -13.99
N ALA A 73 -6.10 12.61 -14.52
CA ALA A 73 -5.18 13.47 -15.24
C ALA A 73 -3.91 13.82 -14.43
N SER A 74 -3.98 13.83 -13.09
CA SER A 74 -2.82 14.08 -12.22
C SER A 74 -1.75 12.99 -12.31
N LEU A 75 -2.06 11.81 -12.85
CA LEU A 75 -1.09 10.73 -13.05
C LEU A 75 -0.25 10.91 -14.32
N THR A 76 -0.66 11.79 -15.26
CA THR A 76 0.03 11.99 -16.54
C THR A 76 1.52 12.30 -16.38
N PRO A 77 1.95 13.22 -15.50
CA PRO A 77 3.38 13.51 -15.31
C PRO A 77 4.16 12.32 -14.75
N LEU A 78 3.54 11.55 -13.85
CA LEU A 78 4.15 10.34 -13.27
C LEU A 78 4.34 9.25 -14.33
N ILE A 79 3.37 9.08 -15.22
CA ILE A 79 3.46 8.13 -16.34
C ILE A 79 4.58 8.53 -17.30
N MET A 80 4.72 9.82 -17.62
CA MET A 80 5.81 10.31 -18.47
C MET A 80 7.18 10.06 -17.83
N ALA A 81 7.34 10.43 -16.56
CA ALA A 81 8.57 10.20 -15.81
C ALA A 81 8.94 8.70 -15.73
N ALA A 82 7.97 7.82 -15.46
CA ALA A 82 8.20 6.38 -15.44
C ALA A 82 8.63 5.83 -16.81
N LYS A 83 8.04 6.33 -17.91
CA LYS A 83 8.44 5.95 -19.27
C LYS A 83 9.85 6.41 -19.64
N GLU A 84 10.27 7.58 -19.16
CA GLU A 84 11.64 8.08 -19.39
C GLU A 84 12.66 7.27 -18.61
N ALA A 85 12.40 6.99 -17.32
CA ALA A 85 13.26 6.15 -16.50
C ALA A 85 13.45 4.74 -17.09
N ALA A 86 12.38 4.15 -17.65
CA ALA A 86 12.44 2.83 -18.28
C ALA A 86 13.25 2.80 -19.59
N LYS A 87 13.46 3.93 -20.27
CA LYS A 87 14.30 4.00 -21.49
C LYS A 87 15.79 4.05 -21.18
N GLY A 88 16.17 4.41 -19.96
CA GLY A 88 17.57 4.48 -19.50
C GLY A 88 18.14 3.14 -19.02
N HIS A 89 17.37 2.06 -19.14
CA HIS A 89 17.75 0.69 -18.80
C HIS A 89 17.87 -0.19 -20.04
#